data_AF-A0A1V4ISL2-F1
#
_entry.id   AF-A0A1V4ISL2-F1
#
_cell.length_a   1.000
_cell.length_b   1.000
_cell.length_c   1.000
_cell.angle_alpha   90.00
_cell.angle_beta   90.00
_cell.angle_gamma   90.00
#
_symmetry.space_group_name_H-M   'P 1'
#
loop_
_entity.id
_entity.type
_entity.pdbx_description
1 polymer ?
#
loop_
_entity_poly.entity_id
_entity_poly.type
_entity_poly.pdbx_seq_one_letter_code
_entity_poly.pdbx_strand_id
1 'polypeptide(L)'
;MKFKEEDIKKYLTKWQDTLRLRDWDIKYEAVNKEWRKTGDIKIDADDKKAILLINCFNPKQTNLEALIIHELLHLKLWGMDQMLEGLVYLVFGQDEEDPKFNFAYSRFMNLLESTVEDLSKSFLKLDGEDKEISFGRVQKQVDEELKIK
;
A
#
# COMPACT_ATOMS: atom_id res chain seq x y z
N MET A 1 12.46 13.94 -3.56
CA MET A 1 13.31 13.17 -2.63
C MET A 1 13.45 11.79 -3.26
N LYS A 2 14.67 11.35 -3.58
CA LYS A 2 14.89 10.05 -4.24
C LYS A 2 15.26 9.05 -3.15
N PHE A 3 14.43 8.04 -2.93
CA PHE A 3 14.74 6.96 -1.99
C PHE A 3 16.02 6.25 -2.43
N LYS A 4 16.88 5.87 -1.48
CA LYS A 4 18.09 5.10 -1.79
C LYS A 4 17.68 3.66 -2.05
N GLU A 5 18.23 3.08 -3.10
CA GLU A 5 17.98 1.69 -3.48
C GLU A 5 18.37 0.69 -2.38
N GLU A 6 19.45 1.00 -1.65
CA GLU A 6 19.90 0.21 -0.50
C GLU A 6 18.83 0.14 0.60
N ASP A 7 18.18 1.26 0.91
CA ASP A 7 17.12 1.33 1.91
C ASP A 7 15.88 0.53 1.47
N ILE A 8 15.51 0.63 0.17
CA ILE A 8 14.40 -0.15 -0.39
C ILE A 8 14.66 -1.65 -0.22
N LYS A 9 15.83 -2.14 -0.65
CA LYS A 9 16.17 -3.56 -0.57
C LYS A 9 16.23 -4.05 0.86
N LYS A 10 16.81 -3.24 1.75
CA LYS A 10 16.92 -3.53 3.18
C LYS A 10 15.54 -3.70 3.81
N TYR A 11 14.65 -2.72 3.65
CA TYR A 11 13.30 -2.78 4.21
C TYR A 11 12.45 -3.87 3.57
N LEU A 12 12.53 -4.05 2.24
CA LEU A 12 11.82 -5.12 1.54
C LEU A 12 12.21 -6.50 2.11
N THR A 13 13.51 -6.78 2.22
CA THR A 13 14.01 -8.06 2.74
C THR A 13 13.54 -8.28 4.18
N LYS A 14 13.71 -7.26 5.04
CA LYS A 14 13.28 -7.31 6.45
C LYS A 14 11.80 -7.64 6.58
N TRP A 15 10.94 -6.88 5.90
CA TRP A 15 9.50 -6.99 6.08
C TRP A 15 8.90 -8.18 5.34
N GLN A 16 9.51 -8.63 4.24
CA GLN A 16 9.17 -9.90 3.62
C GLN A 16 9.38 -11.06 4.62
N ASP A 17 10.48 -11.04 5.37
CA ASP A 17 10.76 -12.02 6.42
C ASP A 17 9.75 -11.94 7.56
N THR A 18 9.55 -10.73 8.11
CA THR A 18 8.66 -10.50 9.26
C THR A 18 7.20 -10.86 8.96
N LEU A 19 6.71 -10.54 7.76
CA LEU A 19 5.33 -10.84 7.33
C LEU A 19 5.16 -12.28 6.82
N ARG A 20 6.22 -13.08 6.84
CA ARG A 20 6.26 -14.48 6.37
C ARG A 20 5.81 -14.59 4.91
N LEU A 21 6.49 -13.85 4.05
CA LEU A 21 6.32 -13.82 2.59
C LEU A 21 7.56 -14.40 1.86
N ARG A 22 8.32 -15.28 2.53
CA ARG A 22 9.54 -15.91 1.97
C ARG A 22 9.27 -16.83 0.79
N ASP A 23 8.03 -17.30 0.65
CA ASP A 23 7.57 -18.12 -0.46
C ASP A 23 7.14 -17.30 -1.68
N TRP A 24 7.25 -15.97 -1.60
CA TRP A 24 6.99 -15.05 -2.70
C TRP A 24 8.29 -14.52 -3.31
N ASP A 25 8.35 -14.50 -4.64
CA ASP A 25 9.40 -13.82 -5.39
C ASP A 25 9.01 -12.34 -5.58
N ILE A 26 9.55 -11.46 -4.73
CA ILE A 26 9.20 -10.03 -4.73
C ILE A 26 10.36 -9.21 -5.29
N LYS A 27 10.10 -8.46 -6.37
CA LYS A 27 10.99 -7.41 -6.87
C LYS A 27 10.39 -6.02 -6.65
N TYR A 28 11.21 -4.99 -6.65
CA TYR A 28 10.73 -3.61 -6.69
C TYR A 28 11.04 -2.95 -8.05
N GLU A 29 10.22 -1.97 -8.42
CA GLU A 29 10.44 -1.09 -9.56
C GLU A 29 10.22 0.37 -9.12
N ALA A 30 11.22 1.23 -9.35
CA ALA A 30 11.10 2.64 -9.05
C ALA A 30 10.34 3.37 -10.17
N VAL A 31 9.23 4.02 -9.81
CA VAL A 31 8.47 4.86 -10.74
C VAL A 31 9.10 6.25 -10.77
N ASN A 32 9.80 6.56 -11.85
CA ASN A 32 10.55 7.81 -12.06
C ASN A 32 9.81 8.81 -12.96
N LYS A 33 8.51 8.62 -13.17
CA LYS A 33 7.62 9.52 -13.93
C LYS A 33 6.47 9.96 -13.06
N GLU A 34 5.77 11.01 -13.48
CA GLU A 34 4.57 11.46 -12.77
C GLU A 34 3.59 10.30 -12.56
N TRP A 35 3.23 10.10 -11.30
CA TRP A 35 2.36 9.01 -10.91
C TRP A 35 1.45 9.41 -9.75
N ARG A 36 0.20 8.96 -9.81
CA ARG A 36 -0.84 9.38 -8.86
C ARG A 36 -0.73 8.70 -7.49
N LYS A 37 -0.19 7.48 -7.46
CA LYS A 37 -0.05 6.63 -6.27
C LYS A 37 1.28 6.87 -5.57
N THR A 38 1.34 6.55 -4.28
CA THR A 38 2.60 6.55 -3.51
C THR A 38 3.34 5.23 -3.69
N GLY A 39 2.60 4.13 -3.64
CA GLY A 39 3.03 2.78 -3.94
C GLY A 39 1.90 1.99 -4.57
N ASP A 40 2.22 0.80 -5.06
CA ASP A 40 1.28 -0.21 -5.54
C ASP A 40 2.01 -1.55 -5.56
N ILE A 41 1.29 -2.65 -5.39
CA ILE A 41 1.84 -3.99 -5.59
C ILE A 41 1.08 -4.72 -6.68
N LYS A 42 1.81 -5.26 -7.66
CA LYS A 42 1.26 -6.15 -8.67
C LYS A 42 1.52 -7.58 -8.26
N ILE A 43 0.50 -8.43 -8.34
CA ILE A 43 0.49 -9.77 -7.75
C ILE A 43 0.15 -10.76 -8.86
N ASP A 44 0.96 -11.80 -8.95
CA ASP A 44 0.71 -13.03 -9.67
C ASP A 44 0.69 -14.15 -8.64
N ALA A 45 -0.51 -14.58 -8.26
CA ALA A 45 -0.68 -15.54 -7.18
C ALA A 45 -0.45 -16.99 -7.60
N ASP A 46 -0.59 -17.30 -8.89
CA ASP A 46 -0.36 -18.64 -9.40
C ASP A 46 1.13 -18.98 -9.31
N ASP A 47 1.98 -18.01 -9.68
CA ASP A 47 3.43 -18.14 -9.61
C ASP A 47 4.06 -17.60 -8.32
N LYS A 48 3.25 -17.04 -7.40
CA LYS A 48 3.70 -16.33 -6.19
C LYS A 48 4.76 -15.26 -6.47
N LYS A 49 4.55 -14.46 -7.50
CA LYS A 49 5.42 -13.34 -7.87
C LYS A 49 4.75 -12.02 -7.56
N ALA A 50 5.53 -11.06 -7.10
CA ALA A 50 5.03 -9.70 -6.89
C ALA A 50 6.02 -8.63 -7.34
N ILE A 51 5.48 -7.51 -7.82
CA ILE A 51 6.24 -6.32 -8.18
C ILE A 51 5.76 -5.16 -7.31
N LEU A 52 6.63 -4.71 -6.41
CA LEU A 52 6.45 -3.54 -5.59
C LEU A 52 6.83 -2.28 -6.37
N LEU A 53 5.84 -1.45 -6.69
CA LEU A 53 6.03 -0.17 -7.36
C LEU A 53 6.20 0.94 -6.30
N ILE A 54 7.28 1.70 -6.38
CA ILE A 54 7.56 2.80 -5.43
C ILE A 54 7.65 4.11 -6.20
N ASN A 55 6.87 5.12 -5.81
CA ASN A 55 6.93 6.43 -6.43
C ASN A 55 8.17 7.20 -5.97
N CYS A 56 9.14 7.37 -6.87
CA CYS A 56 10.36 8.15 -6.64
C CYS A 56 10.31 9.54 -7.28
N PHE A 57 9.26 9.84 -8.07
CA PHE A 57 9.11 11.10 -8.79
C PHE A 57 8.40 12.16 -7.93
N ASN A 58 7.21 11.84 -7.42
CA ASN A 58 6.37 12.75 -6.62
C ASN A 58 5.77 12.03 -5.39
N PRO A 59 6.61 11.50 -4.47
CA PRO A 59 6.12 10.76 -3.31
C PRO A 59 5.23 11.64 -2.43
N LYS A 60 4.04 11.14 -2.10
CA LYS A 60 3.10 11.79 -1.16
C LYS A 60 3.34 11.37 0.29
N GLN A 61 4.05 10.27 0.50
CA GLN A 61 4.46 9.75 1.81
C GLN A 61 5.97 9.83 1.92
N THR A 62 6.46 10.28 3.07
CA THR A 62 7.89 10.50 3.30
C THR A 62 8.58 9.28 3.92
N ASN A 63 7.84 8.46 4.65
CA ASN A 63 8.38 7.26 5.29
C ASN A 63 8.32 6.06 4.32
N LEU A 64 9.50 5.69 3.81
CA LEU A 64 9.67 4.57 2.88
C LEU A 64 9.36 3.22 3.51
N GLU A 65 9.80 3.01 4.75
CA GLU A 65 9.61 1.73 5.44
C GLU A 65 8.12 1.48 5.66
N ALA A 66 7.39 2.51 6.12
CA ALA A 66 5.93 2.45 6.27
C ALA A 66 5.21 2.12 4.95
N LEU A 67 5.68 2.67 3.82
CA LEU A 67 5.13 2.38 2.50
C LEU A 67 5.35 0.91 2.14
N ILE A 68 6.57 0.39 2.32
CA ILE A 68 6.89 -1.00 2.00
C ILE A 68 6.07 -1.96 2.86
N ILE A 69 5.92 -1.69 4.16
CA ILE A 69 5.08 -2.50 5.05
C ILE A 69 3.63 -2.50 4.54
N HIS A 70 3.09 -1.33 4.19
CA HIS A 70 1.71 -1.18 3.71
C HIS A 70 1.45 -2.04 2.47
N GLU A 71 2.31 -1.94 1.44
CA GLU A 71 2.13 -2.70 0.21
C GLU A 71 2.34 -4.22 0.41
N LEU A 72 3.25 -4.62 1.30
CA LEU A 72 3.44 -6.04 1.64
C LEU A 72 2.27 -6.61 2.45
N LEU A 73 1.57 -5.79 3.23
CA LEU A 73 0.35 -6.21 3.92
C LEU A 73 -0.80 -6.45 2.95
N HIS A 74 -0.93 -5.65 1.88
CA HIS A 74 -1.85 -5.95 0.77
C HIS A 74 -1.52 -7.30 0.13
N LEU A 75 -0.24 -7.60 -0.11
CA LEU A 75 0.16 -8.93 -0.59
C LEU A 75 -0.19 -10.03 0.41
N LYS A 76 0.01 -9.78 1.72
CA LYS A 76 -0.30 -10.74 2.78
C LYS A 76 -1.79 -11.07 2.87
N LEU A 77 -2.64 -10.10 2.61
CA LEU A 77 -4.10 -10.21 2.71
C LEU A 77 -4.78 -10.54 1.38
N TRP A 78 -4.03 -10.50 0.27
CA TRP A 78 -4.56 -10.63 -1.09
C TRP A 78 -5.59 -11.75 -1.29
N GLY A 79 -5.35 -12.95 -0.76
CA GLY A 79 -6.28 -14.06 -0.91
C GLY A 79 -7.65 -13.82 -0.25
N MET A 80 -7.67 -13.12 0.88
CA MET A 80 -8.92 -12.71 1.54
C MET A 80 -9.59 -11.59 0.75
N ASP A 81 -8.80 -10.66 0.23
CA ASP A 81 -9.32 -9.50 -0.51
C ASP A 81 -10.01 -9.95 -1.80
N GLN A 82 -9.38 -10.84 -2.57
CA GLN A 82 -9.96 -11.41 -3.78
C GLN A 82 -11.21 -12.24 -3.50
N MET A 83 -11.25 -12.98 -2.39
CA MET A 83 -12.45 -13.73 -1.98
C MET A 83 -13.62 -12.78 -1.71
N LEU A 84 -13.38 -11.70 -0.97
CA LEU A 84 -14.42 -10.72 -0.61
C LEU A 84 -14.85 -9.89 -1.82
N GLU A 85 -13.91 -9.45 -2.65
CA GLU A 85 -14.20 -8.78 -3.92
C GLU A 85 -15.05 -9.67 -4.84
N GLY A 86 -14.66 -10.95 -5.00
CA GLY A 86 -15.44 -11.92 -5.76
C GLY A 86 -16.85 -12.13 -5.21
N LEU A 87 -17.02 -12.12 -3.87
CA LEU A 87 -18.35 -12.18 -3.25
C LEU A 87 -19.19 -10.94 -3.58
N VAL A 88 -18.60 -9.75 -3.57
CA VAL A 88 -19.30 -8.50 -3.96
C VAL A 88 -19.79 -8.60 -5.40
N TYR A 89 -18.95 -9.00 -6.35
CA TYR A 89 -19.34 -9.21 -7.74
C TYR A 89 -20.41 -10.30 -7.91
N LEU A 90 -20.35 -11.37 -7.11
CA LEU A 90 -21.33 -12.44 -7.16
C LEU A 90 -22.71 -12.01 -6.63
N VAL A 91 -22.75 -11.17 -5.59
CA VAL A 91 -24.00 -10.74 -4.93
C VAL A 91 -24.65 -9.56 -5.64
N PHE A 92 -23.86 -8.58 -6.07
CA PHE A 92 -24.36 -7.32 -6.64
C PHE A 92 -24.28 -7.28 -8.17
N GLY A 93 -23.60 -8.25 -8.81
CA GLY A 93 -23.40 -8.31 -10.25
C GLY A 93 -22.14 -7.57 -10.71
N GLN A 94 -21.98 -7.46 -12.03
CA GLN A 94 -20.83 -6.81 -12.68
C GLN A 94 -21.09 -5.36 -13.11
N ASP A 95 -22.29 -4.83 -12.83
CA ASP A 95 -22.63 -3.44 -13.11
C ASP A 95 -22.04 -2.52 -12.03
N GLU A 96 -20.85 -2.00 -12.29
CA GLU A 96 -20.15 -1.08 -11.39
C GLU A 96 -20.85 0.28 -11.26
N GLU A 97 -21.85 0.59 -12.09
CA GLU A 97 -22.66 1.80 -11.95
C GLU A 97 -23.86 1.58 -11.00
N ASP A 98 -24.18 0.34 -10.60
CA ASP A 98 -25.25 0.08 -9.62
C ASP A 98 -24.90 0.75 -8.27
N PRO A 99 -25.76 1.63 -7.73
CA PRO A 99 -25.53 2.28 -6.45
C PRO A 99 -25.28 1.31 -5.27
N LYS A 100 -25.90 0.12 -5.28
CA LYS A 100 -25.69 -0.91 -4.25
C LYS A 100 -24.31 -1.55 -4.38
N PHE A 101 -23.88 -1.86 -5.61
CA PHE A 101 -22.53 -2.35 -5.89
C PHE A 101 -21.51 -1.31 -5.41
N ASN A 102 -21.66 -0.07 -5.86
CA ASN A 102 -20.78 1.04 -5.51
C ASN A 102 -20.68 1.23 -4.00
N PHE A 103 -21.79 1.18 -3.29
CA PHE A 103 -21.79 1.24 -1.83
C PHE A 103 -21.00 0.08 -1.22
N ALA A 104 -21.30 -1.17 -1.60
CA ALA A 104 -20.66 -2.35 -1.03
C ALA A 104 -19.15 -2.39 -1.31
N TYR A 105 -18.77 -2.22 -2.57
CA TYR A 105 -17.37 -2.21 -3.00
C TYR A 105 -16.58 -1.08 -2.35
N SER A 106 -17.12 0.15 -2.32
CA SER A 106 -16.46 1.28 -1.66
C SER A 106 -16.29 1.07 -0.17
N ARG A 107 -17.26 0.46 0.52
CA ARG A 107 -17.14 0.15 1.96
C ARG A 107 -16.08 -0.90 2.23
N PHE A 108 -16.03 -1.93 1.40
CA PHE A 108 -14.99 -2.95 1.45
C PHE A 108 -13.60 -2.33 1.27
N MET A 109 -13.37 -1.60 0.18
CA MET A 109 -12.08 -0.98 -0.11
C MET A 109 -11.65 0.01 0.98
N ASN A 110 -12.56 0.86 1.47
CA ASN A 110 -12.23 1.79 2.55
C ASN A 110 -11.79 1.07 3.84
N LEU A 111 -12.46 -0.04 4.18
CA LEU A 111 -12.11 -0.82 5.37
C LEU A 111 -10.79 -1.56 5.19
N LEU A 112 -10.55 -2.13 4.01
CA LEU A 112 -9.29 -2.80 3.68
C LEU A 112 -8.11 -1.82 3.81
N GLU A 113 -8.19 -0.68 3.11
CA GLU A 113 -7.15 0.35 3.13
C GLU A 113 -6.89 0.89 4.54
N SER A 114 -7.94 1.20 5.31
CA SER A 114 -7.75 1.68 6.70
C SER A 114 -7.12 0.62 7.60
N THR A 115 -7.50 -0.64 7.42
CA THR A 115 -6.96 -1.76 8.22
C THR A 115 -5.49 -2.01 7.90
N VAL A 116 -5.14 -2.04 6.61
CA VAL A 116 -3.75 -2.18 6.15
C VAL A 116 -2.90 -1.01 6.65
N GLU A 117 -3.42 0.20 6.61
CA GLU A 117 -2.73 1.38 7.12
C GLU A 117 -2.49 1.32 8.64
N ASP A 118 -3.48 0.90 9.43
CA ASP A 118 -3.33 0.77 10.88
C ASP A 118 -2.39 -0.38 11.28
N LEU A 119 -2.42 -1.49 10.55
CA LEU A 119 -1.45 -2.57 10.71
C LEU A 119 -0.04 -2.08 10.34
N SER A 120 0.11 -1.35 9.23
CA SER A 120 1.39 -0.79 8.81
C SER A 120 2.01 0.09 9.89
N LYS A 121 1.24 1.03 10.44
CA LYS A 121 1.68 1.87 11.58
C LYS A 121 2.06 1.03 12.81
N SER A 122 1.32 -0.04 13.07
CA SER A 122 1.59 -0.93 14.21
C SER A 122 2.91 -1.66 14.05
N PHE A 123 3.16 -2.26 12.87
CA PHE A 123 4.43 -2.92 12.55
C PHE A 123 5.59 -1.92 12.55
N LEU A 124 5.43 -0.75 11.93
CA LEU A 124 6.42 0.32 11.95
C LEU A 124 6.77 0.74 13.39
N LYS A 125 5.77 0.88 14.27
CA LYS A 125 6.01 1.25 15.67
C LYS A 125 6.73 0.16 16.47
N LEU A 126 6.44 -1.11 16.19
CA LEU A 126 7.07 -2.24 16.86
C LEU A 126 8.54 -2.36 16.46
N ASP A 127 8.81 -2.44 15.16
CA ASP A 127 10.13 -2.85 14.66
C ASP A 127 10.69 -1.97 13.53
N GLY A 128 10.03 -0.86 13.17
CA GLY A 128 10.55 0.11 12.20
C GLY A 128 11.80 0.86 12.71
N GLU A 129 12.67 1.24 11.78
CA GLU A 129 13.86 2.07 12.06
C GLU A 129 13.47 3.54 12.23
N ASP A 130 12.64 4.04 11.33
CA ASP A 130 12.00 5.35 11.45
C ASP A 130 10.54 5.16 11.83
N LYS A 131 10.24 5.37 13.12
CA LYS A 131 8.91 5.19 13.70
C LYS A 131 8.00 6.41 13.50
N GLU A 132 8.48 7.45 12.82
CA GLU A 132 7.70 8.65 12.54
C GLU A 132 6.58 8.36 11.54
N ILE A 133 5.39 8.89 11.86
CA ILE A 133 4.21 8.76 11.01
C ILE A 133 4.19 9.92 10.02
N SER A 134 4.10 9.60 8.73
CA SER A 134 4.00 10.62 7.69
C SER A 134 2.59 11.16 7.59
N PHE A 135 2.42 12.47 7.81
CA PHE A 135 1.13 13.16 7.63
C PHE A 135 0.85 13.56 6.18
N GLY A 136 1.88 13.54 5.32
CA GLY A 136 1.79 13.61 3.86
C GLY A 136 0.72 14.58 3.31
N ARG A 137 -0.38 14.01 2.79
CA ARG A 137 -1.47 14.77 2.17
C ARG A 137 -2.22 15.68 3.14
N VAL A 138 -2.39 15.26 4.40
CA VAL A 138 -3.09 16.04 5.42
C VAL A 138 -2.26 17.26 5.80
N GLN A 139 -0.94 17.12 5.91
CA GLN A 139 -0.06 18.26 6.17
C GLN A 139 -0.17 19.31 5.06
N LYS A 140 -0.27 18.92 3.78
CA LYS A 140 -0.49 19.88 2.69
C LYS A 140 -1.78 20.68 2.85
N GLN A 141 -2.86 20.06 3.30
CA GLN A 141 -4.12 20.77 3.55
C GLN A 141 -3.96 21.79 4.68
N VAL A 142 -3.24 21.42 5.74
CA VAL A 142 -2.89 22.33 6.84
C VAL A 142 -2.02 23.48 6.35
N ASP A 143 -1.00 23.21 5.55
CA ASP A 143 -0.10 24.23 5.01
C ASP A 143 -0.84 25.22 4.10
N GLU A 144 -1.77 24.71 3.27
CA GLU A 144 -2.67 25.51 2.43
C GLU A 144 -3.58 26.41 3.27
N GLU A 145 -4.17 25.89 4.35
CA GLU A 145 -5.04 26.64 5.25
C GLU A 145 -4.26 27.71 6.05
N LEU A 146 -3.05 27.37 6.52
CA LEU A 146 -2.19 28.25 7.28
C LEU A 146 -1.35 29.21 6.41
N LYS A 147 -1.41 29.09 5.08
CA LYS A 147 -0.61 29.85 4.11
C LYS A 147 0.90 29.73 4.34
N ILE A 148 1.34 28.57 4.82
CA ILE A 148 2.75 28.27 4.98
C ILE A 148 3.27 27.82 3.60
N LYS A 149 4.23 28.57 3.05
CA LYS A 149 4.84 28.32 1.74
C LYS A 149 5.87 27.18 1.80
#